data_AF-A0A3B9H5L3-F1
#
_entry.id   AF-A0A3B9H5L3-F1
#
_cell.length_a   1.000
_cell.length_b   1.000
_cell.length_c   1.000
_cell.angle_alpha   90.00
_cell.angle_beta   90.00
_cell.angle_gamma   90.00
#
_symmetry.space_group_name_H-M   'P 1'
#
loop_
_entity.id
_entity.type
_entity.pdbx_description
1 polymer ?
#
loop_
_entity_poly.entity_id
_entity_poly.type
_entity_poly.pdbx_seq_one_letter_code
_entity_poly.pdbx_strand_id
1 'polypeptide(L)'
;HGHDHHGHHEKPLNIDSVLTTIPESKKEITALLVKYKNQRGQLFIPNAVNRNSSLIAADPDIERDRMLKLVDSGIQTANLMGYFVLIISAISVFIALYSSLKDRGYEIALVRVQGATRLKVFGMILSEGLLLSLLGYIFALLISHVGMWVVSEILENNYHYAFNAWVFSRMEGYLLVVAVVIGLISALIPALKAYGTDISSTLSK
;
A
#
# COMPACT_ATOMS: atom_id res chain seq x y z
N HIS A 1 6.93 68.53 -20.66
CA HIS A 1 7.11 67.08 -20.57
C HIS A 1 7.00 66.68 -19.11
N GLY A 2 5.85 66.16 -18.70
CA GLY A 2 5.62 65.59 -17.38
C GLY A 2 4.65 64.43 -17.55
N HIS A 3 5.15 63.21 -17.45
CA HIS A 3 4.36 61.97 -17.52
C HIS A 3 3.88 61.65 -16.11
N ASP A 4 2.59 61.84 -15.84
CA ASP A 4 1.97 61.41 -14.60
C ASP A 4 1.56 59.94 -14.72
N HIS A 5 2.34 59.07 -14.08
CA HIS A 5 2.03 57.67 -13.87
C HIS A 5 0.95 57.55 -12.78
N HIS A 6 -0.31 57.35 -13.18
CA HIS A 6 -1.35 56.93 -12.25
C HIS A 6 -1.16 55.46 -11.86
N GLY A 7 -0.48 55.23 -10.75
CA GLY A 7 -0.49 53.95 -10.03
C GLY A 7 -1.87 53.72 -9.42
N HIS A 8 -2.60 52.75 -9.95
CA HIS A 8 -3.81 52.23 -9.30
C HIS A 8 -3.41 51.50 -8.01
N HIS A 9 -3.46 52.22 -6.89
CA HIS A 9 -3.41 51.62 -5.57
C HIS A 9 -4.70 50.85 -5.33
N GLU A 10 -4.67 49.53 -5.51
CA GLU A 10 -5.71 48.64 -5.00
C GLU A 10 -5.75 48.82 -3.47
N LYS A 11 -6.85 49.38 -2.97
CA LYS A 11 -7.08 49.52 -1.53
C LYS A 11 -7.09 48.11 -0.91
N PRO A 12 -6.35 47.87 0.20
CA PRO A 12 -6.37 46.58 0.86
C PRO A 12 -7.80 46.26 1.32
N LEU A 13 -8.24 45.03 1.06
CA LEU A 13 -9.56 44.53 1.43
C LEU A 13 -9.73 44.67 2.96
N ASN A 14 -10.63 45.55 3.40
CA ASN A 14 -10.99 45.68 4.81
C ASN A 14 -12.15 44.73 5.11
N ILE A 15 -11.87 43.69 5.89
CA ILE A 15 -12.82 42.59 6.15
C ILE A 15 -13.88 43.03 7.17
N ASP A 16 -13.55 43.95 8.06
CA ASP A 16 -14.48 44.47 9.07
C ASP A 16 -15.67 45.17 8.40
N SER A 17 -15.45 45.86 7.28
CA SER A 17 -16.54 46.48 6.52
C SER A 17 -17.45 45.48 5.79
N VAL A 18 -16.95 44.28 5.50
CA VAL A 18 -17.76 43.20 4.91
C VAL A 18 -18.65 42.55 5.98
N LEU A 19 -18.12 42.40 7.20
CA LEU A 19 -18.85 41.85 8.34
C LEU A 19 -20.01 42.74 8.78
N THR A 20 -19.87 44.07 8.70
CA THR A 20 -20.95 45.03 9.03
C THR A 20 -22.09 45.07 8.01
N THR A 21 -21.91 44.50 6.82
CA THR A 21 -22.97 44.41 5.80
C THR A 21 -23.90 43.21 6.02
N ILE A 22 -23.55 42.31 6.95
CA ILE A 22 -24.33 41.12 7.30
C ILE A 22 -25.32 41.54 8.40
N PRO A 23 -26.65 41.33 8.22
CA PRO A 23 -27.63 41.78 9.21
C PRO A 23 -27.36 41.16 10.59
N GLU A 24 -27.16 42.02 11.60
CA GLU A 24 -26.91 41.67 13.01
C GLU A 24 -28.15 41.04 13.66
N SER A 25 -28.53 39.83 13.23
CA SER A 25 -29.45 39.02 14.03
C SER A 25 -28.63 38.23 15.07
N LYS A 26 -28.17 38.88 16.14
CA LYS A 26 -27.63 38.28 17.41
C LYS A 26 -27.13 36.82 17.33
N LYS A 27 -26.23 36.49 16.41
CA LYS A 27 -25.67 35.15 16.24
C LYS A 27 -24.17 35.30 16.13
N GLU A 28 -23.47 34.63 17.04
CA GLU A 28 -22.02 34.54 17.01
C GLU A 28 -21.62 33.75 15.76
N ILE A 29 -20.98 34.42 14.80
CA ILE A 29 -20.50 33.78 13.56
C ILE A 29 -19.16 33.13 13.86
N THR A 30 -19.17 31.81 14.11
CA THR A 30 -17.94 31.05 14.42
C THR A 30 -17.18 30.60 13.16
N ALA A 31 -17.81 30.58 11.99
CA ALA A 31 -17.19 30.21 10.72
C ALA A 31 -17.85 30.91 9.53
N LEU A 32 -17.04 31.27 8.52
CA LEU A 32 -17.50 31.88 7.27
C LEU A 32 -16.80 31.20 6.08
N LEU A 33 -17.59 30.54 5.22
CA LEU A 33 -17.07 29.93 3.99
C LEU A 33 -17.02 30.95 2.86
N VAL A 34 -15.82 31.23 2.34
CA VAL A 34 -15.60 32.21 1.27
C VAL A 34 -15.23 31.48 -0.02
N LYS A 35 -16.07 31.60 -1.05
CA LYS A 35 -15.78 31.05 -2.38
C LYS A 35 -15.05 32.06 -3.24
N TYR A 36 -13.83 31.73 -3.67
CA TYR A 36 -13.03 32.60 -4.53
C TYR A 36 -13.48 32.49 -6.00
N LYS A 37 -13.70 33.63 -6.66
CA LYS A 37 -14.04 33.68 -8.09
C LYS A 37 -12.78 33.67 -8.99
N ASN A 38 -11.65 34.18 -8.48
CA ASN A 38 -10.39 34.32 -9.20
C ASN A 38 -9.21 33.76 -8.38
N GLN A 39 -8.23 33.11 -9.03
CA GLN A 39 -7.04 32.49 -8.40
C GLN A 39 -6.25 33.46 -7.50
N ARG A 40 -6.21 34.75 -7.84
CA ARG A 40 -5.56 35.80 -7.03
C ARG A 40 -6.23 35.98 -5.65
N GLY A 41 -7.55 35.80 -5.57
CA GLY A 41 -8.28 35.91 -4.31
C GLY A 41 -7.85 34.88 -3.27
N GLN A 42 -7.44 33.68 -3.71
CA GLN A 42 -6.94 32.62 -2.83
C GLN A 42 -5.60 32.98 -2.17
N LEU A 43 -4.72 33.75 -2.83
CA LEU A 43 -3.45 34.17 -2.24
C LEU A 43 -3.58 35.42 -1.35
N PHE A 44 -4.43 36.38 -1.73
CA PHE A 44 -4.47 37.67 -1.03
C PHE A 44 -5.43 37.70 0.17
N ILE A 45 -6.57 37.03 0.09
CA ILE A 45 -7.60 37.11 1.13
C ILE A 45 -7.14 36.46 2.46
N PRO A 46 -6.55 35.25 2.49
CA PRO A 46 -6.09 34.66 3.76
C PRO A 46 -5.05 35.53 4.48
N ASN A 47 -4.14 36.14 3.71
CA ASN A 47 -3.11 37.03 4.24
C ASN A 47 -3.68 38.36 4.77
N ALA A 48 -4.76 38.88 4.16
CA ALA A 48 -5.45 40.06 4.65
C ALA A 48 -6.26 39.77 5.93
N VAL A 49 -6.93 38.61 5.99
CA VAL A 49 -7.69 38.13 7.16
C VAL A 49 -6.79 37.98 8.38
N ASN A 50 -5.66 37.28 8.22
CA ASN A 50 -4.75 36.99 9.31
C ASN A 50 -4.01 38.24 9.86
N ARG A 51 -3.99 39.36 9.13
CA ARG A 51 -3.27 40.58 9.54
C ARG A 51 -4.13 41.62 10.25
N ASN A 52 -5.40 41.74 9.88
CA ASN A 52 -6.23 42.89 10.27
C ASN A 52 -7.51 42.52 11.03
N SER A 53 -7.80 41.23 11.25
CA SER A 53 -9.03 40.80 11.93
C SER A 53 -8.74 39.79 13.03
N SER A 54 -9.68 39.62 13.96
CA SER A 54 -9.67 38.55 14.98
C SER A 54 -9.99 37.16 14.41
N LEU A 55 -10.13 37.04 13.08
CA LEU A 55 -10.42 35.81 12.36
C LEU A 55 -9.12 35.17 11.85
N ILE A 56 -9.11 33.84 11.78
CA ILE A 56 -8.02 33.06 11.17
C ILE A 56 -8.56 32.47 9.88
N ALA A 57 -7.88 32.73 8.77
CA ALA A 57 -8.19 32.06 7.52
C ALA A 57 -7.60 30.64 7.52
N ALA A 58 -8.47 29.64 7.39
CA ALA A 58 -8.09 28.26 7.16
C ALA A 58 -8.46 27.86 5.72
N ASP A 59 -7.54 27.20 5.03
CA ASP A 59 -7.82 26.56 3.75
C ASP A 59 -8.11 25.06 4.00
N PRO A 60 -9.38 24.64 3.94
CA PRO A 60 -9.75 23.26 4.26
C PRO A 60 -9.14 22.25 3.28
N ASP A 61 -8.88 22.63 2.02
CA ASP A 61 -8.33 21.72 1.02
C ASP A 61 -6.87 21.40 1.34
N ILE A 62 -6.09 22.41 1.75
CA ILE A 62 -4.68 22.24 2.14
C ILE A 62 -4.56 21.42 3.43
N GLU A 63 -5.39 21.69 4.43
CA GLU A 63 -5.31 20.98 5.71
C GLU A 63 -5.78 19.53 5.58
N ARG A 64 -6.81 19.27 4.75
CA ARG A 64 -7.22 17.90 4.41
C ARG A 64 -6.10 17.15 3.71
N ASP A 65 -5.46 17.75 2.71
CA ASP A 65 -4.36 17.11 1.98
C ASP A 65 -3.14 16.89 2.88
N ARG A 66 -2.89 17.76 3.87
CA ARG A 66 -1.84 17.56 4.88
C ARG A 66 -2.15 16.35 5.77
N MET A 67 -3.39 16.22 6.25
CA MET A 67 -3.82 15.07 7.04
C MET A 67 -3.72 13.77 6.24
N LEU A 68 -4.18 13.77 4.99
CA LEU A 68 -4.10 12.61 4.10
C LEU A 68 -2.65 12.22 3.80
N LYS A 69 -1.74 13.19 3.60
CA LYS A 69 -0.30 12.90 3.39
C LYS A 69 0.35 12.17 4.57
N LEU A 70 -0.08 12.45 5.80
CA LEU A 70 0.44 11.73 6.98
C LEU A 70 0.00 10.26 6.96
N VAL A 71 -1.26 10.00 6.60
CA VAL A 71 -1.80 8.64 6.45
C VAL A 71 -1.14 7.92 5.28
N ASP A 72 -1.00 8.58 4.13
CA ASP A 72 -0.38 8.03 2.92
C ASP A 72 1.08 7.64 3.17
N SER A 73 1.85 8.45 3.90
CA SER A 73 3.23 8.13 4.30
C SER A 73 3.28 6.86 5.17
N GLY A 74 2.33 6.71 6.09
CA GLY A 74 2.18 5.50 6.91
C GLY A 74 1.90 4.26 6.07
N ILE A 75 0.94 4.36 5.13
CA ILE A 75 0.59 3.27 4.21
C ILE A 75 1.78 2.91 3.31
N GLN A 76 2.49 3.92 2.77
CA GLN A 76 3.66 3.69 1.91
C GLN A 76 4.78 2.97 2.67
N THR A 77 5.03 3.36 3.92
CA THR A 77 6.04 2.72 4.77
C THR A 77 5.64 1.27 5.07
N ALA A 78 4.38 1.02 5.40
CA ALA A 78 3.88 -0.34 5.64
C ALA A 78 3.99 -1.22 4.38
N ASN A 79 3.66 -0.69 3.20
CA ASN A 79 3.81 -1.40 1.93
C ASN A 79 5.27 -1.74 1.63
N LEU A 80 6.19 -0.82 1.91
CA LEU A 80 7.62 -1.07 1.73
C LEU A 80 8.11 -2.21 2.63
N MET A 81 7.67 -2.24 3.90
CA MET A 81 7.95 -3.35 4.81
C MET A 81 7.37 -4.67 4.28
N GLY A 82 6.15 -4.63 3.76
CA GLY A 82 5.52 -5.78 3.10
C GLY A 82 6.36 -6.34 1.95
N TYR A 83 6.93 -5.49 1.10
CA TYR A 83 7.83 -5.93 0.04
C TYR A 83 9.12 -6.56 0.57
N PHE A 84 9.72 -6.04 1.63
CA PHE A 84 10.88 -6.66 2.26
C PHE A 84 10.56 -8.05 2.82
N VAL A 85 9.45 -8.19 3.55
CA VAL A 85 9.00 -9.48 4.10
C VAL A 85 8.73 -10.47 2.97
N LEU A 86 8.12 -10.04 1.88
CA LEU A 86 7.89 -10.87 0.70
C LEU A 86 9.20 -11.39 0.09
N ILE A 87 10.21 -10.53 -0.06
CA ILE A 87 11.53 -10.94 -0.57
C ILE A 87 12.20 -11.95 0.37
N ILE A 88 12.21 -11.66 1.67
CA ILE A 88 12.80 -12.54 2.68
C ILE A 88 12.09 -13.90 2.69
N SER A 89 10.76 -13.91 2.57
CA SER A 89 9.96 -15.13 2.49
C SER A 89 10.29 -15.94 1.23
N ALA A 90 10.41 -15.30 0.07
CA ALA A 90 10.78 -15.96 -1.18
C ALA A 90 12.15 -16.65 -1.08
N ILE A 91 13.13 -15.98 -0.46
CA ILE A 91 14.47 -16.53 -0.20
C ILE A 91 14.38 -17.68 0.81
N SER A 92 13.59 -17.56 1.86
CA SER A 92 13.40 -18.61 2.86
C SER A 92 12.83 -19.89 2.25
N VAL A 93 11.79 -19.77 1.42
CA VAL A 93 11.20 -20.90 0.69
C VAL A 93 12.23 -21.53 -0.26
N PHE A 94 12.99 -20.70 -0.99
CA PHE A 94 14.08 -21.18 -1.84
C PHE A 94 15.11 -22.01 -1.05
N ILE A 95 15.59 -21.50 0.09
CA ILE A 95 16.56 -22.19 0.95
C ILE A 95 15.98 -23.51 1.47
N ALA A 96 14.71 -23.50 1.91
CA ALA A 96 14.04 -24.69 2.42
C ALA A 96 13.93 -25.79 1.35
N LEU A 97 13.48 -25.45 0.14
CA LEU A 97 13.40 -26.39 -0.97
C LEU A 97 14.79 -26.90 -1.37
N TYR A 98 15.77 -26.00 -1.44
CA TYR A 98 17.14 -26.35 -1.77
C TYR A 98 17.77 -27.30 -0.74
N SER A 99 17.57 -27.04 0.56
CA SER A 99 18.05 -27.94 1.62
C SER A 99 17.36 -29.29 1.54
N SER A 100 16.03 -29.30 1.36
CA SER A 100 15.25 -30.53 1.22
C SER A 100 15.79 -31.41 0.09
N LEU A 101 16.17 -30.83 -1.05
CA LEU A 101 16.80 -31.59 -2.14
C LEU A 101 18.14 -32.21 -1.76
N LYS A 102 18.95 -31.48 -1.01
CA LYS A 102 20.27 -31.96 -0.57
C LYS A 102 20.13 -33.12 0.39
N ASP A 103 19.17 -33.03 1.32
CA ASP A 103 18.94 -34.04 2.35
C ASP A 103 18.23 -35.28 1.78
N ARG A 104 17.37 -35.11 0.77
CA ARG A 104 16.61 -36.19 0.09
C ARG A 104 17.29 -36.78 -1.14
N GLY A 105 18.59 -36.54 -1.34
CA GLY A 105 19.31 -37.02 -2.52
C GLY A 105 19.22 -38.54 -2.73
N TYR A 106 19.22 -39.32 -1.64
CA TYR A 106 19.04 -40.77 -1.69
C TYR A 106 17.65 -41.19 -2.16
N GLU A 107 16.59 -40.52 -1.69
CA GLU A 107 15.21 -40.78 -2.12
C GLU A 107 15.03 -40.48 -3.62
N ILE A 108 15.62 -39.38 -4.10
CA ILE A 108 15.60 -38.99 -5.52
C ILE A 108 16.34 -40.03 -6.37
N ALA A 109 17.46 -40.57 -5.88
CA ALA A 109 18.19 -41.64 -6.56
C ALA A 109 17.34 -42.92 -6.65
N LEU A 110 16.67 -43.31 -5.56
CA LEU A 110 15.78 -44.48 -5.53
C LEU A 110 14.61 -44.34 -6.52
N VAL A 111 13.97 -43.16 -6.56
CA VAL A 111 12.88 -42.87 -7.50
C VAL A 111 13.36 -42.91 -8.96
N ARG A 112 14.61 -42.50 -9.22
CA ARG A 112 15.22 -42.61 -10.55
C ARG A 112 15.57 -44.05 -10.95
N VAL A 113 15.99 -44.89 -10.02
CA VAL A 113 16.21 -46.34 -10.27
C VAL A 113 14.89 -47.04 -10.64
N GLN A 114 13.76 -46.58 -10.08
CA GLN A 114 12.43 -47.04 -10.46
C GLN A 114 11.94 -46.51 -11.82
N GLY A 115 12.78 -45.82 -12.59
CA GLY A 115 12.48 -45.36 -13.95
C GLY A 115 11.90 -43.94 -14.04
N ALA A 116 11.91 -43.15 -12.96
CA ALA A 116 11.49 -41.76 -13.04
C ALA A 116 12.46 -40.93 -13.89
N THR A 117 11.93 -40.20 -14.88
CA THR A 117 12.70 -39.31 -15.73
C THR A 117 13.12 -38.04 -14.97
N ARG A 118 14.14 -37.34 -15.48
CA ARG A 118 14.62 -36.05 -14.90
C ARG A 118 13.50 -35.01 -14.83
N LEU A 119 12.58 -35.03 -15.79
CA LEU A 119 11.36 -34.19 -15.85
C LEU A 119 10.37 -34.50 -14.72
N LYS A 120 10.24 -35.76 -14.30
CA LYS A 120 9.33 -36.14 -13.21
C LYS A 120 9.80 -35.58 -11.86
N VAL A 121 11.11 -35.63 -11.60
CA VAL A 121 11.72 -35.02 -10.41
C VAL A 121 11.57 -33.49 -10.44
N PHE A 122 11.84 -32.87 -11.58
CA PHE A 122 11.64 -31.42 -11.77
C PHE A 122 10.19 -31.01 -11.48
N GLY A 123 9.20 -31.71 -12.05
CA GLY A 123 7.78 -31.43 -11.85
C GLY A 123 7.33 -31.63 -10.40
N MET A 124 7.88 -32.62 -9.71
CA MET A 124 7.61 -32.84 -8.28
C MET A 124 8.03 -31.64 -7.44
N ILE A 125 9.24 -31.13 -7.64
CA ILE A 125 9.78 -29.97 -6.89
C ILE A 125 8.98 -28.70 -7.21
N LEU A 126 8.64 -28.50 -8.48
CA LEU A 126 7.83 -27.36 -8.89
C LEU A 126 6.43 -27.43 -8.27
N SER A 127 5.86 -28.63 -8.15
CA SER A 127 4.56 -28.84 -7.50
C SER A 127 4.62 -28.60 -5.98
N GLU A 128 5.72 -28.93 -5.31
CA GLU A 128 5.91 -28.60 -3.89
C GLU A 128 5.92 -27.09 -3.68
N GLY A 129 6.65 -26.34 -4.51
CA GLY A 129 6.67 -24.88 -4.47
C GLY A 129 5.31 -24.24 -4.75
N LEU A 130 4.57 -24.78 -5.72
CA LEU A 130 3.22 -24.34 -6.07
C LEU A 130 2.22 -24.62 -4.93
N LEU A 131 2.31 -25.79 -4.30
CA LEU A 131 1.46 -26.12 -3.14
C LEU A 131 1.78 -25.20 -1.96
N LEU A 132 3.07 -24.92 -1.71
CA LEU A 132 3.49 -24.00 -0.65
C LEU A 132 2.93 -22.59 -0.87
N SER A 133 2.99 -22.08 -2.10
CA SER A 133 2.48 -20.74 -2.40
C SER A 133 0.95 -20.65 -2.34
N LEU A 134 0.23 -21.67 -2.81
CA LEU A 134 -1.23 -21.72 -2.71
C LEU A 134 -1.69 -21.78 -1.25
N LEU A 135 -1.10 -22.67 -0.44
CA LEU A 135 -1.43 -22.77 0.97
C LEU A 135 -1.08 -21.47 1.71
N GLY A 136 0.11 -20.93 1.47
CA GLY A 136 0.54 -19.66 2.04
C GLY A 136 -0.41 -18.51 1.70
N TYR A 137 -0.89 -18.44 0.45
CA TYR A 137 -1.87 -17.45 0.02
C TYR A 137 -3.22 -17.62 0.73
N ILE A 138 -3.75 -18.84 0.84
CA ILE A 138 -5.00 -19.12 1.55
C ILE A 138 -4.89 -18.68 3.02
N PHE A 139 -3.80 -19.03 3.69
CA PHE A 139 -3.55 -18.60 5.06
C PHE A 139 -3.41 -17.08 5.18
N ALA A 140 -2.69 -16.44 4.25
CA ALA A 140 -2.54 -15.00 4.23
C ALA A 140 -3.88 -14.28 4.06
N LEU A 141 -4.75 -14.75 3.16
CA LEU A 141 -6.10 -14.20 2.99
C LEU A 141 -6.93 -14.34 4.26
N LEU A 142 -6.96 -15.53 4.87
CA LEU A 142 -7.71 -15.74 6.10
C LEU A 142 -7.24 -14.80 7.22
N ILE A 143 -5.93 -14.68 7.40
CA ILE A 143 -5.34 -13.79 8.41
C ILE A 143 -5.66 -12.32 8.08
N SER A 144 -5.60 -11.90 6.80
CA SER A 144 -5.90 -10.52 6.42
C SER A 144 -7.37 -10.16 6.63
N HIS A 145 -8.30 -11.05 6.28
CA HIS A 145 -9.73 -10.83 6.50
C HIS A 145 -10.08 -10.80 7.98
N VAL A 146 -9.53 -11.72 8.77
CA VAL A 146 -9.73 -11.72 10.23
C VAL A 146 -9.13 -10.46 10.85
N GLY A 147 -7.92 -10.06 10.45
CA GLY A 147 -7.31 -8.81 10.90
C GLY A 147 -8.15 -7.58 10.54
N MET A 148 -8.68 -7.54 9.32
CA MET A 148 -9.53 -6.44 8.86
C MET A 148 -10.87 -6.40 9.59
N TRP A 149 -11.45 -7.56 9.91
CA TRP A 149 -12.65 -7.65 10.74
C TRP A 149 -12.42 -7.07 12.14
N VAL A 150 -11.32 -7.44 12.81
CA VAL A 150 -10.95 -6.89 14.12
C VAL A 150 -10.73 -5.37 14.06
N VAL A 151 -10.00 -4.89 13.05
CA VAL A 151 -9.76 -3.46 12.86
C VAL A 151 -11.08 -2.71 12.59
N SER A 152 -11.98 -3.29 11.78
CA SER A 152 -13.29 -2.71 11.51
C SER A 152 -14.11 -2.55 12.77
N GLU A 153 -14.14 -3.55 13.66
CA GLU A 153 -14.87 -3.47 14.94
C GLU A 153 -14.32 -2.37 15.85
N ILE A 154 -13.00 -2.19 15.90
CA ILE A 154 -12.36 -1.10 16.64
C ILE A 154 -12.75 0.25 16.04
N LEU A 155 -12.75 0.39 14.72
CA LEU A 155 -13.06 1.65 14.04
C LEU A 155 -14.55 2.01 14.12
N GLU A 156 -15.45 1.04 14.04
CA GLU A 156 -16.90 1.28 14.14
C GLU A 156 -17.26 1.87 15.52
N ASN A 157 -16.67 1.35 16.58
CA ASN A 157 -16.87 1.82 17.95
C ASN A 157 -16.36 3.25 18.19
N ASN A 158 -15.35 3.70 17.44
CA ASN A 158 -14.72 5.02 17.65
C ASN A 158 -15.12 6.08 16.61
N TYR A 159 -15.47 5.67 15.39
CA TYR A 159 -15.63 6.56 14.24
C TYR A 159 -16.88 6.26 13.38
N HIS A 160 -17.73 5.30 13.78
CA HIS A 160 -18.96 4.90 13.06
C HIS A 160 -18.76 4.57 11.57
N TYR A 161 -17.60 4.04 11.21
CA TYR A 161 -17.28 3.66 9.83
C TYR A 161 -17.48 2.15 9.65
N ALA A 162 -18.55 1.74 8.95
CA ALA A 162 -18.85 0.35 8.69
C ALA A 162 -18.12 -0.16 7.43
N PHE A 163 -17.11 -1.02 7.61
CA PHE A 163 -16.47 -1.75 6.51
C PHE A 163 -17.00 -3.17 6.43
N ASN A 164 -17.22 -3.66 5.21
CA ASN A 164 -17.64 -5.03 4.99
C ASN A 164 -16.40 -5.91 4.73
N ALA A 165 -15.88 -6.54 5.79
CA ALA A 165 -14.59 -7.25 5.78
C ALA A 165 -14.57 -8.51 4.89
N TRP A 166 -15.72 -9.02 4.47
CA TRP A 166 -15.85 -10.29 3.73
C TRP A 166 -15.99 -10.15 2.22
N VAL A 167 -15.83 -8.95 1.67
CA VAL A 167 -15.93 -8.72 0.22
C VAL A 167 -14.61 -9.02 -0.45
N PHE A 168 -14.59 -10.07 -1.29
CA PHE A 168 -13.43 -10.42 -2.10
C PHE A 168 -13.17 -9.34 -3.17
N SER A 169 -12.03 -8.68 -3.09
CA SER A 169 -11.63 -7.62 -4.03
C SER A 169 -10.94 -8.18 -5.27
N ARG A 170 -11.03 -7.46 -6.40
CA ARG A 170 -10.25 -7.78 -7.62
C ARG A 170 -8.73 -7.79 -7.34
N MET A 171 -8.28 -7.00 -6.35
CA MET A 171 -6.87 -6.95 -5.94
C MET A 171 -6.38 -8.27 -5.35
N GLU A 172 -7.23 -9.00 -4.63
CA GLU A 172 -6.86 -10.29 -4.05
C GLU A 172 -6.54 -11.33 -5.14
N GLY A 173 -7.28 -11.29 -6.25
CA GLY A 173 -6.97 -12.11 -7.43
C GLY A 173 -5.60 -11.79 -8.05
N TYR A 174 -5.18 -10.51 -8.07
CA TYR A 174 -3.84 -10.14 -8.51
C TYR A 174 -2.76 -10.66 -7.55
N LEU A 175 -3.01 -10.60 -6.24
CA LEU A 175 -2.10 -11.14 -5.23
C LEU A 175 -1.94 -12.66 -5.33
N LEU A 176 -2.97 -13.41 -5.73
CA LEU A 176 -2.86 -14.84 -6.02
C LEU A 176 -1.84 -15.11 -7.13
N VAL A 177 -1.94 -14.37 -8.24
CA VAL A 177 -1.02 -14.51 -9.37
C VAL A 177 0.41 -14.19 -8.93
N VAL A 178 0.60 -13.12 -8.16
CA VAL A 178 1.91 -12.74 -7.61
C VAL A 178 2.46 -13.84 -6.71
N ALA A 179 1.64 -14.40 -5.80
CA ALA A 179 2.06 -15.47 -4.90
C ALA A 179 2.49 -16.74 -5.66
N VAL A 180 1.71 -17.13 -6.67
CA VAL A 180 2.04 -18.28 -7.54
C VAL A 180 3.36 -18.04 -8.28
N VAL A 181 3.54 -16.85 -8.88
CA VAL A 181 4.78 -16.49 -9.58
C VAL A 181 5.98 -16.55 -8.66
N ILE A 182 5.88 -16.02 -7.44
CA ILE A 182 6.96 -16.06 -6.46
C ILE A 182 7.29 -17.51 -6.06
N GLY A 183 6.28 -18.32 -5.75
CA GLY A 183 6.48 -19.72 -5.41
C GLY A 183 7.17 -20.52 -6.52
N LEU A 184 6.76 -20.28 -7.77
CA LEU A 184 7.38 -20.90 -8.94
C LEU A 184 8.83 -20.44 -9.11
N ILE A 185 9.12 -19.14 -9.00
CA ILE A 185 10.49 -18.61 -9.11
C ILE A 185 11.39 -19.19 -8.01
N SER A 186 10.90 -19.25 -6.76
CA SER A 186 11.63 -19.83 -5.64
C SER A 186 11.91 -21.33 -5.82
N ALA A 187 11.00 -22.08 -6.46
CA ALA A 187 11.16 -23.50 -6.72
C ALA A 187 11.92 -23.82 -8.02
N LEU A 188 11.97 -22.89 -8.97
CA LEU A 188 12.56 -23.11 -10.29
C LEU A 188 14.06 -23.39 -10.24
N ILE A 189 14.81 -22.59 -9.48
CA ILE A 189 16.25 -22.75 -9.32
C ILE A 189 16.61 -24.12 -8.71
N PRO A 190 16.04 -24.54 -7.56
CA PRO A 190 16.32 -25.85 -7.00
C PRO A 190 15.86 -26.99 -7.93
N ALA A 191 14.73 -26.84 -8.62
CA ALA A 191 14.25 -27.83 -9.58
C ALA A 191 15.21 -28.03 -10.77
N LEU A 192 15.75 -26.94 -11.35
CA LEU A 192 16.76 -27.03 -12.41
C LEU A 192 18.04 -27.71 -11.94
N LYS A 193 18.45 -27.48 -10.69
CA LYS A 193 19.62 -28.15 -10.12
C LYS A 193 19.41 -29.66 -9.95
N ALA A 194 18.22 -30.08 -9.50
CA ALA A 194 17.85 -31.49 -9.43
C ALA A 194 17.82 -32.16 -10.81
N TYR A 195 17.40 -31.42 -11.85
CA TYR A 195 17.40 -31.90 -13.23
C TYR A 195 18.82 -32.24 -13.72
N GLY A 196 19.80 -31.38 -13.42
CA GLY A 196 21.20 -31.52 -13.85
C GLY A 196 22.09 -32.42 -12.99
N THR A 197 21.60 -32.98 -11.87
CA THR A 197 22.42 -33.82 -10.99
C THR A 197 22.54 -35.23 -11.59
N ASP A 198 23.74 -35.68 -11.93
CA ASP A 198 23.99 -37.04 -12.44
C ASP A 198 24.11 -38.05 -11.29
N ILE A 199 23.37 -39.15 -11.43
CA ILE A 199 23.17 -40.20 -10.42
C ILE A 199 24.44 -41.03 -10.20
N SER A 200 25.30 -41.11 -11.22
CA SER A 200 26.51 -41.96 -11.20
C SER A 200 27.57 -41.46 -10.21
N SER A 201 27.63 -40.17 -9.92
CA SER A 201 28.60 -39.61 -8.96
C SER A 201 28.13 -39.68 -7.50
N THR A 202 26.83 -39.91 -7.26
CA THR A 202 26.24 -39.95 -5.91
C THR A 202 26.17 -41.37 -5.35
N LEU A 203 26.15 -42.40 -6.19
CA LEU A 203 26.30 -43.80 -5.76
C LEU A 203 27.76 -44.22 -5.49
N SER A 204 28.76 -43.42 -5.87
CA SER A 204 30.18 -43.73 -5.68
C SER A 204 30.81 -43.08 -4.45
N LYS A 205 30.00 -42.52 -3.54
CA LYS A 205 30.39 -41.94 -2.25
C LYS A 205 29.66 -42.66 -1.14
#